data_AF-A0A0B6YQ11-F1
#
_entry.id   AF-A0A0B6YQ11-F1
#
_cell.length_a   1.000
_cell.length_b   1.000
_cell.length_c   1.000
_cell.angle_alpha   90.00
_cell.angle_beta   90.00
_cell.angle_gamma   90.00
#
_symmetry.space_group_name_H-M   'P 1'
#
loop_
_entity.id
_entity.type
_entity.pdbx_description
1 polymer ?
#
loop_
_entity_poly.entity_id
_entity_poly.type
_entity_poly.pdbx_seq_one_letter_code
_entity_poly.pdbx_strand_id
1 'polypeptide(L)' 'GQVRYIAKCKIDKPWKFDHTTKQPFTVISILDLNQQPNCMQAVQGSDKKHLCCLCCKSGPIQALFRLDRTGFVPGEA' A
#
# COMPACT_ATOMS: atom_id res chain seq x y z
N GLY A 1 -8.70 6.40 -0.47
CA GLY A 1 -8.85 6.00 0.94
C GLY A 1 -8.23 7.05 1.85
N GLN A 2 -8.50 7.03 3.15
CA GLN A 2 -7.90 7.97 4.12
C GLN A 2 -7.63 7.24 5.45
N VAL A 3 -6.56 7.62 6.15
CA VAL A 3 -6.23 7.13 7.50
C VAL A 3 -6.53 8.25 8.49
N ARG A 4 -7.30 7.97 9.55
CA ARG A 4 -7.67 8.95 10.58
C ARG A 4 -7.32 8.42 11.97
N TYR A 5 -6.56 9.19 12.74
CA TYR A 5 -6.17 8.84 14.11
C TYR A 5 -7.03 9.58 15.13
N ILE A 6 -7.49 8.86 16.15
CA ILE A 6 -8.36 9.38 17.21
C ILE A 6 -7.93 8.76 18.54
N ALA A 7 -7.68 9.60 19.54
CA ALA A 7 -7.53 9.17 20.92
C ALA A 7 -8.93 9.04 21.55
N LYS A 8 -9.27 7.87 22.07
CA LYS A 8 -10.54 7.62 22.77
C LYS A 8 -10.27 7.44 24.26
N CYS A 9 -10.93 8.25 25.09
CA CYS A 9 -10.91 8.12 26.54
C CYS A 9 -12.30 7.72 27.05
N LYS A 10 -12.34 6.90 28.09
CA LYS A 10 -13.57 6.46 28.77
C LYS A 10 -13.38 6.64 30.27
N ILE A 11 -14.23 7.47 30.88
CA ILE A 11 -14.28 7.67 32.32
C ILE A 11 -15.42 6.82 32.86
N ASP A 12 -15.06 5.80 33.64
CA ASP A 12 -15.99 4.96 34.37
C ASP A 12 -16.59 5.75 35.54
N LYS A 13 -17.92 5.75 35.65
CA LYS A 13 -18.63 6.47 36.71
C LYS A 13 -19.52 5.50 37.50
N PRO A 14 -19.27 5.29 38.80
CA PRO A 14 -19.94 4.23 39.57
C PRO A 14 -21.48 4.33 39.62
N TRP A 15 -22.04 5.54 39.48
CA TRP A 15 -23.47 5.79 39.63
C TRP A 15 -24.08 6.48 38.39
N LYS A 16 -23.39 6.47 37.24
CA LYS A 16 -23.84 7.13 36.01
C LYS A 16 -23.20 6.51 34.78
N PHE A 17 -23.85 6.61 33.62
CA PHE A 17 -23.23 6.21 32.36
C PHE A 17 -21.84 6.81 32.14
N ASP A 18 -20.93 5.95 31.71
CA ASP A 18 -19.54 6.29 31.42
C ASP A 18 -19.43 7.45 30.45
N HIS A 19 -18.54 8.38 30.76
CA HIS A 19 -18.26 9.48 29.86
C HIS A 19 -17.22 9.03 28.83
N THR A 20 -17.57 9.02 27.56
CA THR A 20 -16.62 8.74 26.48
C THR A 20 -16.30 10.01 25.73
N THR A 21 -15.01 10.31 25.57
CA THR A 21 -14.51 11.44 24.79
C THR A 21 -13.61 10.93 23.67
N LYS A 22 -13.66 11.59 22.51
CA LYS A 22 -12.78 11.30 21.37
C LYS A 22 -12.08 12.60 20.97
N GLN A 23 -10.77 12.55 20.79
CA GLN A 23 -9.98 13.67 20.31
C GLN A 23 -9.22 13.24 19.03
N PRO A 24 -9.52 13.85 17.86
CA PRO A 24 -8.76 13.60 16.66
C PRO A 24 -7.36 14.23 16.76
N PHE A 25 -6.37 13.60 16.14
CA PHE A 25 -5.03 14.15 15.99
C PHE A 25 -4.43 13.75 14.65
N THR A 26 -3.47 14.54 14.18
CA THR A 26 -2.82 14.33 12.87
C THR A 26 -1.46 13.67 13.08
N VAL A 27 -1.22 12.60 12.33
CA VAL A 27 0.11 11.99 12.20
C VAL A 27 0.60 12.30 10.80
N ILE A 28 1.66 13.10 10.71
CA ILE A 28 2.35 13.40 9.45
C ILE A 28 3.64 12.62 9.46
N SER A 29 3.77 11.65 8.56
CA SER A 29 5.04 10.98 8.29
C SER A 29 5.58 11.50 6.96
N ILE A 30 6.75 12.12 6.99
CA ILE A 30 7.44 12.53 5.77
C ILE A 30 8.10 11.28 5.20
N LEU A 31 7.66 10.88 4.00
CA LEU A 31 8.28 9.78 3.27
C LEU A 31 9.34 10.36 2.32
N ASP A 32 10.61 10.10 2.62
CA ASP A 32 11.73 10.40 1.73
C ASP A 32 12.24 9.11 1.09
N LEU A 33 11.97 8.93 -0.21
CA LEU A 33 12.37 7.74 -0.96
C LEU A 33 13.90 7.58 -1.03
N ASN A 34 14.67 8.67 -0.89
CA ASN A 34 16.12 8.60 -0.92
C ASN A 34 16.71 7.90 0.32
N GLN A 35 15.95 7.86 1.42
CA GLN A 35 16.34 7.15 2.65
C GLN A 35 16.02 5.65 2.61
N GLN A 36 15.36 5.18 1.54
CA GLN A 36 14.96 3.79 1.34
C GLN A 36 15.84 3.20 0.23
N PRO A 37 16.93 2.49 0.54
CA PRO A 37 17.86 1.97 -0.47
C PRO A 37 17.17 1.07 -1.51
N ASN A 38 16.16 0.33 -1.06
CA ASN A 38 15.36 -0.58 -1.87
C ASN A 38 14.59 0.17 -2.98
N CYS A 39 14.23 1.43 -2.75
CA CYS A 39 13.49 2.26 -3.69
C CYS A 39 14.33 2.61 -4.94
N MET A 40 15.66 2.62 -4.84
CA MET A 40 16.58 2.93 -5.94
C MET A 40 17.03 1.70 -6.73
N GLN A 41 16.62 0.50 -6.30
CA GLN A 41 17.06 -0.74 -6.93
C GLN A 41 16.23 -1.04 -8.19
N ALA A 42 16.91 -1.39 -9.28
CA ALA A 42 16.28 -1.89 -10.49
C ALA A 42 15.64 -3.27 -10.24
N VAL A 43 14.45 -3.47 -10.80
CA VAL A 43 13.70 -4.73 -10.69
C VAL A 43 13.25 -5.23 -12.05
N GLN A 44 13.22 -6.56 -12.20
CA GLN A 44 12.76 -7.23 -13.41
C GLN A 44 11.71 -8.28 -13.03
N GLY A 45 10.60 -8.28 -13.75
CA GLY A 45 9.54 -9.26 -13.63
C GLY A 45 9.34 -10.01 -14.95
N SER A 46 9.00 -11.29 -14.87
CA SER A 46 8.51 -12.05 -16.02
C SER A 46 7.27 -12.82 -15.63
N ASP A 47 6.28 -12.84 -16.52
CA ASP A 47 5.11 -13.70 -16.38
C ASP A 47 4.84 -14.46 -17.68
N LYS A 48 4.24 -15.64 -17.57
CA LYS A 48 3.95 -16.53 -18.69
C LYS A 48 2.56 -17.13 -18.55
N LYS A 49 1.68 -16.84 -19.50
CA LYS A 49 0.29 -17.30 -19.52
C LYS A 49 -0.01 -18.17 -20.73
N HIS A 50 -0.69 -19.29 -20.51
CA HIS A 50 -1.24 -20.11 -21.59
C HIS A 50 -2.74 -19.80 -21.71
N LEU A 51 -3.22 -19.52 -22.92
CA LEU A 51 -4.65 -19.39 -23.18
C LEU A 51 -5.20 -20.78 -23.56
N CYS A 52 -6.34 -21.19 -23.01
CA CYS A 52 -6.97 -22.48 -23.30
C CYS A 52 -8.48 -22.27 -23.50
N CYS A 53 -9.04 -22.90 -24.53
CA CYS A 53 -10.48 -23.04 -24.69
C CYS A 53 -10.83 -24.40 -25.32
N LEU A 54 -11.77 -25.10 -24.68
CA LEU A 54 -12.41 -26.39 -25.03
C LEU A 54 -11.46 -27.56 -25.41
N CYS A 55 -10.74 -27.47 -26.52
CA CYS A 55 -9.88 -28.55 -27.06
C CYS A 55 -8.46 -28.10 -27.41
N CYS A 56 -8.14 -26.81 -27.27
CA CYS A 56 -6.88 -26.23 -27.74
C CYS A 56 -6.12 -25.53 -26.60
N LYS A 57 -4.87 -25.92 -26.37
CA LYS A 57 -3.91 -25.16 -25.56
C LYS A 57 -3.07 -24.31 -26.49
N SER A 58 -3.22 -22.99 -26.41
CA SER A 58 -2.34 -22.08 -27.14
C SER A 58 -0.90 -22.18 -26.63
N GLY A 59 0.05 -21.80 -27.50
CA GLY A 59 1.43 -21.54 -27.07
C GLY A 59 1.46 -20.44 -25.99
N PRO A 60 2.44 -20.47 -25.08
CA PRO A 60 2.50 -19.51 -23.99
C PRO A 60 2.81 -18.10 -24.50
N ILE A 61 2.11 -17.12 -23.95
CA ILE A 61 2.45 -15.70 -24.04
C ILE A 61 3.37 -15.38 -22.86
N GLN A 62 4.54 -14.81 -23.14
CA GLN A 62 5.48 -14.35 -22.12
C GLN A 62 5.57 -12.84 -22.14
N ALA A 63 5.53 -12.23 -20.96
CA ALA A 63 5.79 -10.82 -20.77
C ALA A 63 7.05 -10.65 -19.89
N LEU A 64 7.86 -9.66 -20.23
CA LEU A 64 9.03 -9.24 -19.48
C LEU A 64 8.90 -7.75 -19.19
N PHE A 65 9.06 -7.37 -17.93
CA PHE A 65 9.01 -5.98 -17.49
C PHE A 65 10.29 -5.65 -16.73
N ARG A 66 10.81 -4.45 -16.93
CA ARG A 66 11.97 -3.92 -16.22
C ARG A 66 11.63 -2.51 -15.73
N LEU A 67 12.03 -2.23 -14.51
CA LEU A 67 11.98 -0.90 -13.91
C LEU A 67 13.37 -0.59 -13.38
N ASP A 68 13.87 0.62 -13.65
CA ASP A 68 15.19 1.04 -13.18
C ASP A 68 15.22 1.34 -11.67
N ARG A 69 14.03 1.55 -11.08
CA ARG A 69 13.81 1.84 -9.66
C ARG A 69 12.42 1.38 -9.22
N THR A 70 12.19 1.24 -7.92
CA THR A 70 10.89 0.85 -7.36
C THR A 70 10.16 2.00 -6.66
N GLY A 71 10.87 3.08 -6.31
CA GLY A 71 10.30 4.31 -5.76
C GLY A 71 10.09 5.38 -6.83
N PHE A 72 8.85 5.90 -6.91
CA PHE A 72 8.48 7.01 -7.79
C PHE A 72 7.70 8.05 -7.00
N VAL A 73 7.94 9.33 -7.28
CA VAL A 73 7.13 10.43 -6.75
C VAL A 73 6.02 10.81 -7.74
N PRO A 74 4.91 11.41 -7.27
CA PRO A 74 3.84 11.84 -8.16
C PRO A 74 4.35 12.80 -9.25
N GLY A 75 4.12 12.46 -10.52
CA GLY A 75 4.52 13.27 -11.68
C GLY A 75 5.78 12.80 -12.40
N GLU A 76 6.48 11.78 -11.91
CA GLU A 76 7.57 11.13 -12.65
C GLU A 76 7.05 10.16 -13.72
N ALA A 77 7.83 9.99 -14.79
CA ALA A 77 7.62 9.04 -15.89
C ALA A 77 8.75 8.01 -15.96
#